data_AF-A0A564Q8B3-F1
#
_entry.id   AF-A0A564Q8B3-F1
#
_cell.length_a   1.000
_cell.length_b   1.000
_cell.length_c   1.000
_cell.angle_alpha   90.00
_cell.angle_beta   90.00
_cell.angle_gamma   90.00
#
_symmetry.space_group_name_H-M   'P 1'
#
loop_
_entity.id
_entity.type
_entity.pdbx_description
1 polymer ?
#
loop_
_entity_poly.entity_id
_entity_poly.type
_entity_poly.pdbx_seq_one_letter_code
_entity_poly.pdbx_strand_id
1 'polypeptide(L)'
;MKTKNYSKILKRRMIWFERVAMRDEEIKLVKEKIDEYFEEEERKSAYAMTADIMTQSYPFDTDRAPSDLVEIMGEKYGLEVGDVYFIDDVLEEAKEIKTRETDESPSEEK
;
A
#
# COMPACT_ATOMS: atom_id res chain seq x y z
N MET A 1 23.40 4.21 -5.69
CA MET A 1 23.23 3.53 -6.99
C MET A 1 22.35 2.29 -6.78
N LYS A 2 21.06 2.32 -7.19
CA LYS A 2 20.11 1.21 -6.99
C LYS A 2 20.52 0.03 -7.90
N THR A 3 20.68 -1.18 -7.35
CA THR A 3 21.17 -2.35 -8.11
C THR A 3 20.08 -2.91 -9.05
N LYS A 4 20.47 -3.63 -10.11
CA LYS A 4 19.51 -4.31 -11.02
C LYS A 4 18.52 -5.22 -10.28
N ASN A 5 18.91 -5.78 -9.13
CA ASN A 5 18.04 -6.62 -8.31
C ASN A 5 16.96 -5.81 -7.57
N TYR A 6 17.28 -4.58 -7.14
CA TYR A 6 16.32 -3.68 -6.49
C TYR A 6 15.15 -3.34 -7.42
N SER A 7 15.45 -2.99 -8.68
CA SER A 7 14.43 -2.72 -9.71
C SER A 7 13.54 -3.95 -9.99
N LYS A 8 14.12 -5.17 -10.00
CA LYS A 8 13.34 -6.41 -10.17
C LYS A 8 12.38 -6.66 -9.00
N ILE A 9 12.79 -6.38 -7.77
CA ILE A 9 11.97 -6.56 -6.57
C ILE A 9 10.80 -5.58 -6.57
N LEU A 10 11.04 -4.29 -6.85
CA LEU A 10 9.98 -3.29 -6.96
C LEU A 10 8.96 -3.68 -8.04
N LYS A 11 9.43 -4.10 -9.21
CA LYS A 11 8.54 -4.57 -10.29
C LYS A 11 7.68 -5.76 -9.88
N ARG A 12 8.22 -6.71 -9.10
CA ARG A 12 7.43 -7.85 -8.60
C ARG A 12 6.36 -7.42 -7.62
N ARG A 13 6.67 -6.47 -6.73
CA ARG A 13 5.72 -5.92 -5.74
C ARG A 13 4.60 -5.13 -6.42
N MET A 14 4.95 -4.30 -7.38
CA MET A 14 4.00 -3.59 -8.24
C MET A 14 3.04 -4.57 -8.95
N ILE A 15 3.58 -5.57 -9.64
CA ILE A 15 2.75 -6.59 -10.34
C ILE A 15 1.88 -7.38 -9.34
N TRP A 16 2.40 -7.68 -8.16
CA TRP A 16 1.62 -8.34 -7.12
C TRP A 16 0.43 -7.46 -6.73
N PHE A 17 0.67 -6.18 -6.41
CA PHE A 17 -0.38 -5.24 -6.02
C PHE A 17 -1.47 -5.13 -7.08
N GLU A 18 -1.08 -4.90 -8.35
CA GLU A 18 -2.03 -4.83 -9.47
C GLU A 18 -2.90 -6.09 -9.58
N ARG A 19 -2.30 -7.27 -9.44
CA ARG A 19 -3.04 -8.54 -9.50
C ARG A 19 -3.98 -8.73 -8.33
N VAL A 20 -3.62 -8.24 -7.15
CA VAL A 20 -4.51 -8.34 -5.98
C VAL A 20 -5.66 -7.34 -6.09
N ALA A 21 -5.42 -6.12 -6.56
CA ALA A 21 -6.47 -5.13 -6.83
C ALA A 21 -7.53 -5.61 -7.83
N MET A 22 -7.20 -6.54 -8.74
CA MET A 22 -8.18 -7.12 -9.66
C MET A 22 -9.21 -8.07 -9.00
N ARG A 23 -8.96 -8.51 -7.77
CA ARG A 23 -9.74 -9.57 -7.11
C ARG A 23 -10.18 -9.23 -5.69
N ASP A 24 -9.74 -8.10 -5.16
CA ASP A 24 -10.02 -7.66 -3.80
C ASP A 24 -10.48 -6.20 -3.88
N GLU A 25 -11.75 -5.97 -3.54
CA GLU A 25 -12.39 -4.64 -3.66
C GLU A 25 -11.77 -3.61 -2.69
N GLU A 26 -11.26 -4.04 -1.53
CA GLU A 26 -10.52 -3.17 -0.60
C GLU A 26 -9.25 -2.64 -1.29
N ILE A 27 -8.51 -3.55 -1.93
CA ILE A 27 -7.23 -3.25 -2.56
C ILE A 27 -7.43 -2.51 -3.88
N LYS A 28 -8.56 -2.74 -4.55
CA LYS A 28 -9.00 -1.97 -5.71
C LYS A 28 -9.26 -0.51 -5.36
N LEU A 29 -9.95 -0.24 -4.25
CA LEU A 29 -10.17 1.13 -3.78
C LEU A 29 -8.85 1.84 -3.48
N VAL A 30 -7.93 1.14 -2.79
CA VAL A 30 -6.58 1.66 -2.53
C VAL A 30 -5.88 2.01 -3.84
N LYS A 31 -5.97 1.13 -4.84
CA LYS A 31 -5.39 1.38 -6.18
C LYS A 31 -6.01 2.59 -6.86
N GLU A 32 -7.34 2.73 -6.83
CA GLU A 32 -8.05 3.86 -7.45
C GLU A 32 -7.60 5.19 -6.85
N LYS A 33 -7.49 5.28 -5.52
CA LYS A 33 -7.02 6.50 -4.83
C LYS A 33 -5.56 6.81 -5.12
N ILE A 34 -4.70 5.79 -5.17
CA ILE A 34 -3.31 5.97 -5.61
C ILE A 34 -3.25 6.48 -7.06
N ASP A 35 -4.12 5.98 -7.94
CA ASP A 35 -4.16 6.42 -9.33
C ASP A 35 -4.64 7.87 -9.48
N GLU A 36 -5.55 8.32 -8.63
CA GLU A 36 -6.03 9.70 -8.62
C GLU A 36 -4.99 10.68 -8.08
N TYR A 37 -4.23 10.28 -7.04
CA TYR A 37 -3.27 11.15 -6.38
C TYR A 37 -1.91 11.23 -7.09
N PHE A 38 -1.37 10.09 -7.54
CA PHE A 38 -0.01 10.01 -8.06
C PHE A 38 0.07 10.11 -9.59
N GLU A 39 1.14 10.75 -10.06
CA GLU A 39 1.49 10.75 -11.49
C GLU A 39 1.93 9.34 -11.97
N GLU A 40 1.83 9.09 -13.28
CA GLU A 40 2.10 7.77 -13.86
C GLU A 40 3.48 7.19 -13.49
N GLU A 41 4.50 8.05 -13.36
CA GLU A 41 5.85 7.62 -13.03
C GLU A 41 6.03 7.29 -11.54
N GLU A 42 5.20 7.86 -10.66
CA GLU A 42 5.25 7.67 -9.21
C GLU A 42 4.38 6.50 -8.75
N ARG A 43 3.30 6.18 -9.48
CA ARG A 43 2.39 5.05 -9.19
C ARG A 43 3.12 3.74 -8.99
N LYS A 44 4.17 3.48 -9.76
CA LYS A 44 4.98 2.25 -9.65
C LYS A 44 5.65 2.13 -8.27
N SER A 45 6.13 3.26 -7.75
CA SER A 45 6.72 3.35 -6.42
C SER A 45 5.65 3.23 -5.34
N ALA A 46 4.52 3.93 -5.48
CA ALA A 46 3.39 3.86 -4.56
C ALA A 46 2.84 2.43 -4.43
N TYR A 47 2.59 1.73 -5.55
CA TYR A 47 2.15 0.33 -5.55
C TYR A 47 3.14 -0.61 -4.86
N ALA A 48 4.44 -0.42 -5.12
CA ALA A 48 5.48 -1.26 -4.53
C ALA A 48 5.67 -1.00 -3.02
N MET A 49 5.39 0.21 -2.54
CA MET A 49 5.35 0.55 -1.12
C MET A 49 4.13 -0.07 -0.45
N THR A 50 2.95 0.14 -1.05
CA THR A 50 1.67 -0.40 -0.58
C THR A 50 1.75 -1.92 -0.43
N ALA A 51 2.29 -2.62 -1.43
CA ALA A 51 2.53 -4.06 -1.36
C ALA A 51 3.41 -4.47 -0.16
N ASP A 52 4.46 -3.69 0.16
CA ASP A 52 5.35 -3.99 1.29
C ASP A 52 4.66 -3.82 2.64
N ILE A 53 3.86 -2.76 2.79
CA ILE A 53 3.08 -2.50 4.01
C ILE A 53 2.10 -3.66 4.24
N MET A 54 1.33 -4.01 3.20
CA MET A 54 0.29 -5.04 3.31
C MET A 54 0.84 -6.44 3.57
N THR A 55 1.99 -6.77 2.98
CA THR A 55 2.62 -8.09 3.14
C THR A 55 3.58 -8.15 4.32
N GLN A 56 3.76 -7.04 5.05
CA GLN A 56 4.74 -6.89 6.13
C GLN A 56 6.15 -7.32 5.72
N SER A 57 6.51 -7.18 4.44
CA SER A 57 7.69 -7.84 3.87
C SER A 57 8.98 -7.02 3.95
N TYR A 58 9.01 -5.91 4.68
CA TYR A 58 10.20 -5.04 4.77
C TYR A 58 10.20 -4.01 5.91
N PRO A 59 11.35 -3.74 6.56
CA PRO A 59 11.79 -4.49 7.72
C PRO A 59 10.92 -4.13 8.94
N PHE A 60 9.65 -4.53 8.97
CA PHE A 60 8.78 -4.29 10.12
C PHE A 60 8.96 -5.45 11.09
N ASP A 61 10.04 -5.41 11.87
CA ASP A 61 9.94 -5.93 13.23
C ASP A 61 9.17 -4.86 14.00
N THR A 62 7.84 -5.03 14.07
CA THR A 62 6.89 -4.01 14.56
C THR A 62 7.20 -3.53 15.98
N ASP A 63 8.00 -4.30 16.73
CA ASP A 63 8.46 -3.94 18.07
C ASP A 63 9.49 -2.79 18.08
N ARG A 64 10.06 -2.41 16.93
CA ARG A 64 11.09 -1.39 16.79
C ARG A 64 10.97 -0.55 15.52
N ALA A 65 9.75 -0.20 15.10
CA ALA A 65 9.58 0.80 14.05
C ALA A 65 10.37 2.07 14.45
N PRO A 66 11.39 2.46 13.68
CA PRO A 66 12.21 3.59 14.05
C PRO A 66 11.40 4.89 13.88
N SER A 67 11.72 5.93 14.64
CA SER A 67 10.96 7.19 14.65
C SER A 67 10.96 7.91 13.29
N ASP A 68 11.89 7.56 12.41
CA ASP A 68 12.09 8.07 11.05
C ASP A 68 11.54 7.11 9.97
N LEU A 69 10.70 6.14 10.34
CA LEU A 69 10.20 5.12 9.41
C LEU A 69 9.55 5.72 8.15
N VAL A 70 8.78 6.78 8.30
CA VAL A 70 8.13 7.50 7.20
C VAL A 70 9.16 8.08 6.23
N GLU A 71 10.23 8.68 6.75
CA GLU A 71 11.33 9.23 5.96
C GLU A 71 12.10 8.12 5.24
N ILE A 72 12.39 7.02 5.94
CA ILE A 72 13.05 5.83 5.35
C ILE A 72 12.21 5.25 4.21
N MET A 73 10.89 5.17 4.37
CA MET A 73 9.99 4.70 3.30
C MET A 73 10.00 5.67 2.11
N GLY A 74 9.88 6.97 2.37
CA GLY A 74 9.96 8.00 1.34
C GLY A 74 11.24 7.88 0.52
N GLU A 75 12.41 7.88 1.16
CA GLU A 75 13.70 7.78 0.48
C GLU A 75 13.85 6.47 -0.34
N LYS A 76 13.37 5.36 0.20
CA LYS A 76 13.47 4.05 -0.46
C LYS A 76 12.70 4.03 -1.77
N TYR A 77 11.45 4.51 -1.73
CA TYR A 77 10.54 4.51 -2.87
C TYR A 77 10.72 5.74 -3.76
N GLY A 78 11.45 6.75 -3.30
CA GLY A 78 11.54 8.04 -3.99
C GLY A 78 10.21 8.78 -3.94
N LEU A 79 9.55 8.72 -2.78
CA LEU A 79 8.29 9.38 -2.47
C LEU A 79 8.54 10.43 -1.39
N GLU A 80 7.75 11.50 -1.39
CA GLU A 80 7.80 12.50 -0.34
C GLU A 80 7.16 11.98 0.95
N VAL A 81 7.48 12.62 2.08
CA VAL A 81 6.86 12.27 3.38
C VAL A 81 5.33 12.37 3.31
N GLY A 82 4.80 13.35 2.58
CA GLY A 82 3.35 13.50 2.37
C GLY A 82 2.72 12.32 1.62
N ASP A 83 3.40 11.84 0.58
CA ASP A 83 2.97 10.66 -0.20
C ASP A 83 2.89 9.40 0.68
N VAL A 84 3.84 9.26 1.60
CA VAL A 84 3.90 8.13 2.51
C VAL A 84 2.72 8.14 3.46
N TYR A 85 2.40 9.30 4.05
CA TYR A 85 1.20 9.46 4.89
C TYR A 85 -0.08 9.24 4.10
N PHE A 86 -0.16 9.77 2.88
CA PHE A 86 -1.32 9.55 2.02
C PHE A 86 -1.60 8.06 1.78
N ILE A 87 -0.56 7.26 1.47
CA ILE A 87 -0.72 5.81 1.27
C ILE A 87 -1.20 5.12 2.56
N ASP A 88 -0.70 5.55 3.72
CA ASP A 88 -1.12 5.02 5.02
C ASP A 88 -2.59 5.32 5.31
N ASP A 89 -3.00 6.58 5.14
CA ASP A 89 -4.39 7.03 5.30
C ASP A 89 -5.35 6.26 4.38
N VAL A 90 -4.96 6.06 3.12
CA VAL A 90 -5.77 5.29 2.15
C VAL A 90 -5.93 3.82 2.57
N LEU A 91 -4.88 3.21 3.13
CA LEU A 91 -4.93 1.84 3.64
C LEU A 91 -5.80 1.73 4.89
N GLU A 92 -5.77 2.71 5.78
CA GLU A 92 -6.66 2.76 6.95
C GLU A 92 -8.12 2.92 6.52
N GLU A 93 -8.40 3.85 5.61
CA GLU A 93 -9.76 4.11 5.13
C GLU A 93 -10.36 2.88 4.43
N ALA A 94 -9.57 2.17 3.61
CA ALA A 94 -10.03 0.96 2.92
C ALA A 94 -10.43 -0.15 3.91
N LYS A 95 -9.68 -0.30 5.02
CA LYS A 95 -10.03 -1.24 6.09
C LYS A 95 -11.30 -0.83 6.82
N GLU A 96 -11.48 0.47 7.09
CA GLU A 96 -12.69 0.97 7.75
C GLU A 96 -13.95 0.71 6.94
N ILE A 97 -13.91 0.96 5.62
CA ILE A 97 -15.04 0.73 4.71
C ILE A 97 -15.47 -0.74 4.76
N LYS A 98 -14.51 -1.67 4.64
CA LYS A 98 -14.77 -3.11 4.72
C LYS A 98 -15.36 -3.55 6.07
N THR A 99 -14.90 -2.93 7.17
CA THR A 99 -15.42 -3.23 8.50
C THR A 99 -16.88 -2.81 8.62
N ARG A 100 -17.23 -1.61 8.13
CA ARG A 100 -18.61 -1.10 8.12
C ARG A 100 -19.55 -1.96 7.25
N GLU A 101 -19.12 -2.38 6.06
CA GLU A 101 -19.92 -3.26 5.18
C GLU A 101 -20.17 -4.64 5.79
N THR A 102 -19.23 -5.14 6.61
CA THR A 102 -19.37 -6.43 7.30
C THR A 102 -20.34 -6.33 8.48
N ASP A 103 -20.33 -5.21 9.21
CA ASP A 103 -21.20 -4.99 10.38
C ASP A 103 -22.67 -4.69 10.00
N GLU A 104 -22.93 -4.21 8.78
CA GLU A 104 -24.29 -3.89 8.29
C GLU A 104 -24.99 -5.04 7.55
N SER A 105 -24.33 -6.19 7.38
CA SER A 105 -24.95 -7.38 6.78
C SER A 105 -25.91 -8.03 7.80
N PRO A 106 -27.24 -8.04 7.57
CA PRO A 106 -28.17 -8.64 8.51
C PRO A 106 -27.91 -10.15 8.54
N SER A 107 -27.67 -10.68 9.74
CA SER A 107 -27.78 -12.10 10.00
C SER A 107 -29.19 -12.55 9.62
N GLU A 108 -29.34 -13.11 8.42
CA GLU A 108 -30.51 -13.92 8.07
C GLU A 108 -30.46 -15.18 8.95
N GLU A 109 -30.98 -15.06 10.17
CA GLU A 109 -31.36 -16.22 10.97
C GLU A 109 -32.51 -16.94 10.25
N LYS A 110 -32.25 -18.18 9.85
CA LYS A 110 -33.23 -19.14 9.37
C LYS A 110 -34.04 -19.74 10.51
#